data_AF-A0A653UYX5-F1
#
_entry.id   AF-A0A653UYX5-F1
#
_cell.length_a   1.000
_cell.length_b   1.000
_cell.length_c   1.000
_cell.angle_alpha   90.00
_cell.angle_beta   90.00
_cell.angle_gamma   90.00
#
_symmetry.space_group_name_H-M   'P 1'
#
loop_
_entity.id
_entity.type
_entity.pdbx_description
1 polymer ?
#
loop_
_entity_poly.entity_id
_entity_poly.type
_entity_poly.pdbx_seq_one_letter_code
_entity_poly.pdbx_strand_id
1 'polypeptide(L)'
;MLLSDMRSKLTSLDESDHLEIELITQLVLRRKDMGMTQRDVAELAGVAQSTIARMERELVVPKLETLLKISKVLDLRLQLVAQDDDQPKKDLVMS
;
A
#
# COMPACT_ATOMS: atom_id res chain seq x y z
N MET A 1 4.10 16.06 1.97
CA MET A 1 5.12 15.67 2.97
C MET A 1 5.40 14.17 2.95
N LEU A 2 4.41 13.28 3.10
CA LEU A 2 4.68 11.82 3.04
C LEU A 2 5.22 11.35 1.67
N LEU A 3 4.60 11.80 0.57
CA LEU A 3 4.98 11.42 -0.80
C LEU A 3 6.38 11.94 -1.20
N SER A 4 6.82 13.08 -0.67
CA SER A 4 8.15 13.65 -0.97
C SER A 4 9.27 12.83 -0.32
N ASP A 5 9.04 12.35 0.91
CA ASP A 5 10.02 11.53 1.64
C ASP A 5 10.10 10.11 1.03
N MET A 6 8.98 9.59 0.53
CA MET A 6 8.93 8.31 -0.20
C MET A 6 9.65 8.40 -1.56
N ARG A 7 9.49 9.51 -2.28
CA ARG A 7 10.18 9.75 -3.55
C ARG A 7 11.70 9.84 -3.40
N SER A 8 12.19 10.33 -2.25
CA SER A 8 13.63 10.41 -1.97
C SER A 8 14.28 9.06 -1.64
N LYS A 9 13.52 8.08 -1.12
CA LYS A 9 14.00 6.71 -0.93
C LYS A 9 14.02 5.91 -2.23
N LEU A 10 13.10 6.22 -3.16
CA LEU A 10 12.96 5.54 -4.45
C LEU A 10 14.18 5.65 -5.37
N THR A 11 15.04 6.65 -5.17
CA THR A 11 16.15 6.97 -6.08
C THR A 11 17.39 6.05 -5.96
N SER A 12 17.38 5.02 -5.11
CA SER A 12 18.57 4.16 -4.92
C SER A 12 18.29 2.69 -4.55
N LEU A 13 17.18 2.10 -4.99
CA LEU A 13 16.72 0.77 -4.51
C LEU A 13 16.51 -0.23 -5.67
N ASP A 14 16.60 -1.53 -5.37
CA ASP A 14 16.42 -2.61 -6.35
C ASP A 14 14.93 -2.80 -6.71
N GLU A 15 14.60 -3.49 -7.82
CA GLU A 15 13.22 -3.68 -8.33
C GLU A 15 12.24 -4.21 -7.27
N SER A 16 12.69 -5.08 -6.36
CA SER A 16 11.87 -5.60 -5.26
C SER A 16 11.38 -4.50 -4.33
N ASP A 17 12.24 -3.53 -4.03
CA ASP A 17 11.93 -2.44 -3.10
C ASP A 17 10.91 -1.48 -3.73
N HIS A 18 10.91 -1.34 -5.06
CA HIS A 18 9.91 -0.55 -5.78
C HIS A 18 8.49 -1.12 -5.59
N LEU A 19 8.32 -2.44 -5.72
CA LEU A 19 7.04 -3.12 -5.52
C LEU A 19 6.54 -3.01 -4.07
N GLU A 20 7.45 -3.18 -3.11
CA GLU A 20 7.14 -3.04 -1.69
C GLU A 20 6.64 -1.63 -1.36
N ILE A 21 7.33 -0.61 -1.87
CA ILE A 21 6.94 0.79 -1.70
C ILE A 21 5.58 1.07 -2.35
N GLU A 22 5.35 0.58 -3.56
CA GLU A 22 4.08 0.77 -4.25
C GLU A 22 2.90 0.14 -3.49
N LEU A 23 3.07 -1.09 -3.03
CA LEU A 23 2.06 -1.80 -2.23
C LEU A 23 1.71 -1.02 -0.96
N ILE A 24 2.72 -0.56 -0.21
CA ILE A 24 2.49 0.26 0.98
C ILE A 24 1.81 1.58 0.63
N THR A 25 2.23 2.22 -0.46
CA THR A 25 1.63 3.48 -0.94
C THR A 25 0.13 3.31 -1.17
N GLN A 26 -0.29 2.25 -1.85
CA GLN A 26 -1.69 1.96 -2.12
C GLN A 26 -2.52 1.82 -0.83
N LEU A 27 -1.99 1.11 0.17
CA LEU A 27 -2.64 0.99 1.48
C LEU A 27 -2.77 2.35 2.18
N VAL A 28 -1.71 3.16 2.19
CA VAL A 28 -1.72 4.48 2.84
C VAL A 28 -2.72 5.42 2.17
N LEU A 29 -2.74 5.45 0.84
CA LEU A 29 -3.65 6.30 0.08
C LEU A 29 -5.10 5.88 0.34
N ARG A 30 -5.41 4.58 0.25
CA ARG A 30 -6.75 4.08 0.51
C ARG A 30 -7.25 4.43 1.91
N ARG A 31 -6.40 4.28 2.94
CA ARG A 31 -6.75 4.68 4.31
C ARG A 31 -7.17 6.15 4.38
N LYS A 32 -6.39 7.03 3.74
CA LYS A 32 -6.65 8.47 3.73
C LYS A 32 -7.93 8.80 2.97
N ASP A 33 -8.19 8.13 1.85
CA ASP A 33 -9.41 8.29 1.06
C ASP A 33 -10.66 7.89 1.86
N MET A 34 -10.53 6.88 2.72
CA MET A 34 -11.58 6.47 3.67
C MET A 34 -11.70 7.39 4.90
N GLY A 35 -10.85 8.40 5.04
CA GLY A 35 -10.85 9.33 6.19
C GLY A 35 -10.44 8.69 7.52
N MET A 36 -9.86 7.49 7.50
CA MET A 36 -9.52 6.73 8.71
C MET A 36 -8.18 7.19 9.29
N THR A 37 -8.06 7.23 10.62
CA THR A 37 -6.76 7.42 11.28
C THR A 37 -5.95 6.11 11.30
N GLN A 38 -4.66 6.20 11.59
CA GLN A 38 -3.83 5.00 11.80
C GLN A 38 -4.34 4.14 12.96
N ARG A 39 -4.94 4.77 13.99
CA ARG A 39 -5.50 4.08 15.14
C ARG A 39 -6.76 3.30 14.76
N ASP A 40 -7.62 3.89 13.94
CA ASP A 40 -8.87 3.23 13.51
C ASP A 40 -8.57 1.96 12.71
N VAL A 41 -7.62 2.03 11.77
CA VAL A 41 -7.19 0.84 11.02
C VAL A 41 -6.55 -0.20 11.93
N ALA A 42 -5.70 0.21 12.87
CA ALA A 42 -5.04 -0.71 13.80
C ALA A 42 -6.06 -1.47 14.66
N GLU A 43 -7.04 -0.76 15.20
CA GLU A 43 -8.11 -1.33 16.03
C GLU A 43 -8.96 -2.32 15.23
N LEU A 44 -9.44 -1.92 14.05
CA LEU A 44 -10.28 -2.77 13.21
C LEU A 44 -9.52 -3.98 12.64
N ALA A 45 -8.21 -3.83 12.38
CA ALA A 45 -7.38 -4.92 11.87
C ALA A 45 -6.86 -5.84 12.98
N GLY A 46 -7.04 -5.48 14.26
CA GLY A 46 -6.53 -6.24 15.41
C GLY A 46 -5.01 -6.26 15.46
N VAL A 47 -4.36 -5.12 15.17
CA VAL A 47 -2.89 -4.96 15.20
C VAL A 47 -2.49 -3.74 16.04
N ALA A 48 -1.22 -3.64 16.40
CA ALA A 48 -0.73 -2.47 17.13
C ALA A 48 -0.72 -1.23 16.21
N GLN A 49 -1.06 -0.05 16.75
CA GLN A 49 -0.96 1.20 15.99
C GLN A 49 0.47 1.49 15.52
N SER A 50 1.48 1.06 16.30
CA SER A 50 2.89 1.13 15.90
C SER A 50 3.18 0.30 14.63
N THR A 51 2.45 -0.78 14.38
CA THR A 51 2.55 -1.55 13.13
C THR A 51 2.13 -0.71 11.93
N ILE A 52 1.00 0.01 12.02
CA ILE A 52 0.54 0.91 10.97
C ILE A 52 1.52 2.08 10.80
N ALA A 53 1.94 2.71 11.89
CA ALA A 53 2.85 3.86 11.83
C ALA A 53 4.20 3.51 11.20
N ARG A 54 4.79 2.36 11.54
CA ARG A 54 6.04 1.88 10.94
C ARG A 54 5.87 1.54 9.46
N MET A 55 4.79 0.86 9.11
CA MET A 55 4.45 0.59 7.70
C MET A 55 4.43 1.90 6.89
N GLU A 56 3.74 2.94 7.36
CA GLU A 56 3.60 4.20 6.61
C GLU A 56 4.85 5.08 6.61
N ARG A 57 5.67 5.06 7.67
CA ARG A 57 6.84 5.94 7.81
C ARG A 57 8.14 5.29 7.38
N GLU A 58 8.33 4.04 7.77
CA GLU A 58 9.57 3.30 7.52
C GLU A 58 9.52 2.55 6.18
N LEU A 59 8.34 2.43 5.56
CA LEU A 59 8.08 1.63 4.35
C LEU A 59 8.35 0.15 4.58
N VAL A 60 8.12 -0.32 5.80
CA VAL A 60 8.29 -1.72 6.16
C VAL A 60 7.05 -2.49 5.74
N VAL A 61 7.23 -3.46 4.84
CA VAL A 61 6.17 -4.40 4.48
C VAL A 61 5.88 -5.33 5.66
N PRO A 62 4.65 -5.33 6.20
CA PRO A 62 4.29 -6.24 7.27
C PRO A 62 4.16 -7.66 6.72
N LYS A 63 4.17 -8.66 7.62
CA LYS A 63 3.92 -10.06 7.25
C LYS A 63 2.60 -10.18 6.47
N LEU A 64 2.53 -11.13 5.54
CA LEU A 64 1.35 -11.37 4.70
C LEU A 64 0.03 -11.41 5.49
N GLU A 65 -0.02 -12.09 6.64
CA GLU A 65 -1.21 -12.13 7.50
C GLU A 65 -1.67 -10.73 7.94
N THR A 66 -0.74 -9.86 8.32
CA THR A 66 -1.03 -8.48 8.74
C THR A 66 -1.46 -7.64 7.54
N LEU A 67 -0.79 -7.82 6.40
CA LEU A 67 -1.15 -7.16 5.15
C LEU A 67 -2.60 -7.50 4.75
N LEU A 68 -3.00 -8.77 4.86
CA LEU A 68 -4.37 -9.23 4.59
C LEU A 68 -5.39 -8.62 5.57
N LYS A 69 -5.07 -8.55 6.87
CA LYS A 69 -5.94 -7.90 7.87
C LYS A 69 -6.15 -6.41 7.56
N ILE A 70 -5.07 -5.70 7.26
CA ILE A 70 -5.13 -4.27 6.90
C ILE A 70 -5.91 -4.07 5.61
N SER A 71 -5.61 -4.86 4.56
CA SER A 71 -6.30 -4.77 3.27
C SER A 71 -7.81 -4.97 3.42
N LYS A 72 -8.23 -5.95 4.23
CA LYS A 72 -9.65 -6.22 4.49
C LYS A 72 -10.35 -5.02 5.14
N VAL A 73 -9.73 -4.38 6.13
CA VAL A 73 -10.28 -3.18 6.81
C VAL A 73 -10.38 -2.00 5.85
N LEU A 74 -9.44 -1.89 4.92
CA LEU A 74 -9.40 -0.84 3.91
C LEU A 74 -10.28 -1.14 2.69
N ASP A 75 -11.10 -2.19 2.75
CA ASP A 75 -11.95 -2.65 1.64
C ASP A 75 -11.13 -2.88 0.36
N LEU A 76 -9.98 -3.54 0.52
CA LEU A 76 -9.06 -3.94 -0.53
C LEU A 76 -8.90 -5.47 -0.54
N ARG A 77 -8.52 -5.99 -1.69
CA ARG A 77 -8.11 -7.39 -1.86
C ARG A 77 -6.72 -7.46 -2.48
N LEU A 78 -5.90 -8.37 -1.97
CA LEU A 78 -4.64 -8.75 -2.58
C LEU A 78 -4.90 -9.75 -3.71
N GLN A 79 -4.28 -9.53 -4.86
CA GLN A 79 -4.40 -10.38 -6.03
C GLN A 79 -3.02 -10.59 -6.66
N LEU A 80 -2.76 -11.83 -7.10
CA LEU A 80 -1.66 -12.13 -8.00
C LEU A 80 -2.15 -12.00 -9.44
N VAL A 81 -1.40 -11.28 -10.26
CA VAL A 81 -1.68 -11.05 -11.69
C VAL A 81 -0.47 -11.53 -12.50
N ALA A 82 -0.66 -11.79 -13.80
CA ALA A 82 0.48 -12.09 -14.67
C ALA A 82 1.36 -10.84 -14.81
N GLN A 83 2.68 -10.98 -14.90
CA GLN A 83 3.59 -9.83 -15.02
C GLN A 83 3.35 -9.01 -16.28
N ASP A 84 2.79 -9.62 -17.33
CA ASP A 84 2.47 -8.96 -18.60
C ASP A 84 1.12 -8.21 -18.58
N ASP A 85 0.33 -8.32 -17.50
CA ASP A 85 -0.94 -7.61 -17.33
C ASP A 85 -0.77 -6.14 -16.88
N ASP A 86 0.46 -5.69 -16.59
CA ASP A 86 0.77 -4.33 -16.11
C ASP A 86 0.75 -3.26 -17.22
N GLN A 87 0.45 -3.66 -18.47
CA GLN A 87 0.16 -2.68 -19.51
C GLN A 87 -1.19 -2.03 -19.23
N PRO A 88 -1.28 -0.69 -19.12
CA PRO A 88 -2.57 -0.04 -19.13
C PRO A 88 -3.25 -0.46 -20.43
N LYS A 89 -4.40 -1.14 -20.33
CA LYS A 89 -5.33 -1.25 -21.45
C LYS A 89 -5.67 0.19 -21.81
N LYS A 90 -4.94 0.76 -22.77
CA LYS A 90 -5.33 1.99 -23.46
C LYS A 90 -6.79 1.78 -23.78
N ASP A 91 -7.64 2.58 -23.17
CA ASP A 91 -9.06 2.51 -23.42
C ASP A 91 -9.26 2.38 -24.92
N LEU A 92 -9.93 1.28 -25.28
CA LEU A 92 -10.59 1.13 -26.55
C LEU A 92 -11.70 2.19 -26.53
N VAL A 93 -11.34 3.47 -26.68
CA VAL A 93 -12.27 4.51 -27.07
C VAL A 93 -12.58 4.22 -28.53
N MET A 94 -13.53 3.31 -28.72
CA MET A 94 -14.33 3.32 -29.92
C MET A 94 -15.17 4.58 -29.90
N SER A 95 -15.20 5.24 -31.07
CA SER A 95 -16.09 6.33 -31.51
C SER A 95 -15.95 7.68 -30.82
#